data_AF-A0A2H5FLE4-F1
#
_entry.id   AF-A0A2H5FLE4-F1
#
_cell.length_a   1.000
_cell.length_b   1.000
_cell.length_c   1.000
_cell.angle_alpha   90.00
_cell.angle_beta   90.00
_cell.angle_gamma   90.00
#
_symmetry.space_group_name_H-M   'P 1'
#
loop_
_entity.id
_entity.type
_entity.pdbx_description
1 polymer ?
#
loop_
_entity_poly.entity_id
_entity_poly.type
_entity_poly.pdbx_seq_one_letter_code
_entity_poly.pdbx_strand_id
1 'polypeptide(L)'
;MKLIEYVRSNNIDEVKKRLSKNYIEDNEINEAFQEACGLGYSNFVELFLNDSRVNPGSPSIQAIEYSFAPSITDSFGLQQACYNGHANIVDLLLQDKRSDPSAGNYRCIKLIVDKAESNNNYKQILQKVTNYCWNNYMDYRNELGPKLSAKIDTILAKEVYNADESQSRPHHK
;
A
#
# COMPACT_ATOMS: atom_id res chain seq x y z
N MET A 1 -19.00 19.06 7.81
CA MET A 1 -17.73 18.44 8.22
C MET A 1 -17.21 17.64 7.03
N LYS A 2 -15.91 17.71 6.73
CA LYS A 2 -15.30 16.91 5.65
C LYS A 2 -15.29 15.43 6.05
N LEU A 3 -15.33 14.54 5.06
CA LEU A 3 -15.35 13.09 5.29
C LEU A 3 -14.17 12.60 6.14
N ILE A 4 -12.97 13.15 5.92
CA ILE A 4 -11.76 12.84 6.68
C ILE A 4 -11.89 13.06 8.19
N GLU A 5 -12.66 14.05 8.63
CA GLU A 5 -12.84 14.34 10.07
C GLU A 5 -13.65 13.24 10.77
N TYR A 6 -14.57 12.59 10.06
CA TYR A 6 -15.27 11.41 10.58
C TYR A 6 -14.35 10.19 10.64
N VAL A 7 -13.40 10.06 9.71
CA VAL A 7 -12.36 9.02 9.77
C VAL A 7 -11.46 9.25 10.99
N ARG A 8 -10.93 10.46 11.18
CA ARG A 8 -10.05 10.81 12.32
C ARG A 8 -10.70 10.63 13.68
N SER A 9 -12.01 10.89 13.77
CA SER A 9 -12.80 10.65 14.98
C SER A 9 -13.31 9.21 15.11
N ASN A 10 -12.91 8.30 14.20
CA ASN A 10 -13.32 6.90 14.14
C ASN A 10 -14.85 6.70 14.12
N ASN A 11 -15.57 7.60 13.42
CA ASN A 11 -17.03 7.60 13.30
C ASN A 11 -17.48 6.98 11.97
N ILE A 12 -17.52 5.65 11.91
CA ILE A 12 -17.86 4.92 10.68
C ILE A 12 -19.32 5.12 10.24
N ASP A 13 -20.24 5.35 11.18
CA ASP A 13 -21.66 5.52 10.87
C ASP A 13 -21.93 6.82 10.12
N GLU A 14 -21.26 7.91 10.51
CA GLU A 14 -21.39 9.17 9.78
C GLU A 14 -20.64 9.12 8.44
N VAL A 15 -19.54 8.37 8.31
CA VAL A 15 -18.92 8.06 7.00
C VAL A 15 -19.92 7.35 6.10
N LYS A 16 -20.55 6.25 6.55
CA LYS A 16 -21.57 5.52 5.77
C LYS A 16 -22.72 6.43 5.35
N LYS A 17 -23.21 7.26 6.27
CA LYS A 17 -24.30 8.22 6.02
C LYS A 17 -23.90 9.32 5.04
N ARG A 18 -22.63 9.74 5.01
CA ARG A 18 -22.12 10.69 4.01
C ARG A 18 -21.98 10.01 2.65
N LEU A 19 -21.39 8.81 2.59
CA LEU A 19 -21.20 8.06 1.35
C LEU A 19 -22.53 7.80 0.62
N SER A 20 -23.64 7.58 1.35
CA SER A 20 -24.97 7.36 0.78
C SER A 20 -25.66 8.63 0.24
N LYS A 21 -25.17 9.82 0.58
CA LYS A 21 -25.69 11.10 0.09
C LYS A 21 -24.79 11.53 -1.07
N ASN A 22 -25.28 11.33 -2.30
CA ASN A 22 -24.57 11.29 -3.58
C ASN A 22 -23.79 12.56 -4.05
N TYR A 23 -23.19 13.34 -3.16
CA TYR A 23 -22.23 14.38 -3.53
C TYR A 23 -21.06 14.42 -2.54
N ILE A 24 -19.96 13.79 -2.95
CA ILE A 24 -18.63 13.86 -2.33
C ILE A 24 -17.67 14.04 -3.49
N GLU A 25 -16.80 15.05 -3.40
CA GLU A 25 -15.78 15.28 -4.42
C GLU A 25 -14.77 14.14 -4.41
N ASP A 26 -14.24 13.77 -5.59
CA ASP A 26 -13.28 12.67 -5.73
C ASP A 26 -12.06 12.87 -4.82
N ASN A 27 -11.59 14.11 -4.66
CA ASN A 27 -10.50 14.41 -3.74
C ASN A 27 -10.91 14.16 -2.28
N GLU A 28 -12.10 14.57 -1.84
CA GLU A 28 -12.55 14.40 -0.44
C GLU A 28 -12.65 12.91 -0.07
N ILE A 29 -13.18 12.06 -0.95
CA ILE A 29 -13.30 10.62 -0.66
C ILE A 29 -11.94 9.93 -0.67
N ASN A 30 -11.05 10.28 -1.60
CA ASN A 30 -9.70 9.72 -1.67
C ASN A 30 -8.82 10.19 -0.51
N GLU A 31 -8.98 11.43 -0.02
CA GLU A 31 -8.32 11.91 1.20
C GLU A 31 -8.68 11.05 2.41
N ALA A 32 -9.98 10.83 2.62
CA ALA A 32 -10.50 10.07 3.74
C ALA A 32 -10.07 8.60 3.68
N PHE A 33 -10.03 8.02 2.48
CA PHE A 33 -9.50 6.69 2.23
C PHE A 33 -8.01 6.58 2.56
N GLN A 34 -7.19 7.54 2.09
CA GLN A 34 -5.75 7.58 2.38
C GLN A 34 -5.48 7.72 3.89
N GLU A 35 -6.25 8.57 4.57
CA GLU A 35 -6.18 8.73 6.04
C GLU A 35 -6.52 7.42 6.75
N ALA A 36 -7.59 6.73 6.35
CA ALA A 36 -7.97 5.43 6.93
C ALA A 36 -6.87 4.38 6.75
N CYS A 37 -6.19 4.37 5.59
CA CYS A 37 -5.04 3.51 5.34
C CYS A 37 -3.89 3.82 6.30
N GLY A 38 -3.58 5.10 6.52
CA GLY A 38 -2.52 5.52 7.44
C GLY A 38 -2.83 5.28 8.92
N LEU A 39 -4.10 5.38 9.32
CA LEU A 39 -4.54 5.17 10.71
C LEU A 39 -4.72 3.70 11.09
N GLY A 40 -4.75 2.78 10.13
CA GLY A 40 -4.93 1.35 10.43
C GLY A 40 -6.39 0.92 10.53
N TYR A 41 -7.33 1.70 9.99
CA TYR A 41 -8.76 1.44 10.10
C TYR A 41 -9.28 0.55 8.98
N SER A 42 -9.05 -0.77 9.08
CA SER A 42 -9.42 -1.74 8.04
C SER A 42 -10.90 -1.73 7.67
N ASN A 43 -11.79 -1.57 8.65
CA ASN A 43 -13.24 -1.45 8.42
C ASN A 43 -13.61 -0.22 7.58
N PHE A 44 -12.85 0.88 7.67
CA PHE A 44 -13.02 2.04 6.79
C PHE A 44 -12.42 1.77 5.41
N VAL A 45 -11.23 1.16 5.35
CA VAL A 45 -10.59 0.79 4.07
C VAL A 45 -11.49 -0.11 3.25
N GLU A 46 -12.03 -1.19 3.84
CA GLU A 46 -12.98 -2.08 3.18
C GLU A 46 -14.25 -1.35 2.71
N LEU A 47 -14.79 -0.44 3.54
CA LEU A 47 -15.94 0.37 3.17
C LEU A 47 -15.64 1.24 1.95
N PHE A 48 -14.50 1.92 1.95
CA PHE A 48 -14.08 2.80 0.86
C PHE A 48 -13.74 2.03 -0.43
N LEU A 49 -13.06 0.89 -0.34
CA LEU A 49 -12.72 0.09 -1.52
C LEU A 49 -13.96 -0.40 -2.29
N ASN A 50 -15.09 -0.60 -1.58
CA ASN A 50 -16.37 -0.94 -2.17
C ASN A 50 -17.10 0.25 -2.84
N ASP A 51 -16.64 1.47 -2.64
CA ASP A 51 -17.16 2.66 -3.31
C ASP A 51 -16.42 2.91 -4.62
N SER A 52 -17.15 2.91 -5.75
CA SER A 52 -16.57 3.06 -7.09
C SER A 52 -15.86 4.40 -7.32
N ARG A 53 -16.12 5.42 -6.49
CA ARG A 53 -15.47 6.74 -6.57
C ARG A 53 -14.06 6.73 -5.97
N VAL A 54 -13.73 5.71 -5.18
CA VAL A 54 -12.39 5.58 -4.60
C VAL A 54 -11.41 5.08 -5.65
N ASN A 55 -10.27 5.74 -5.72
CA ASN A 55 -9.13 5.38 -6.55
C ASN A 55 -7.92 5.07 -5.66
N PRO A 56 -7.67 3.78 -5.34
CA PRO A 56 -6.53 3.37 -4.52
C PRO A 56 -5.16 3.65 -5.14
N GLY A 57 -5.10 3.94 -6.43
CA GLY A 57 -3.88 4.34 -7.14
C GLY A 57 -3.58 5.84 -7.05
N SER A 58 -4.48 6.66 -6.51
CA SER A 58 -4.32 8.13 -6.49
C SER A 58 -3.08 8.58 -5.69
N PRO A 59 -2.43 9.66 -6.15
CA PRO A 59 -1.39 10.33 -5.37
C PRO A 59 -1.97 11.01 -4.13
N SER A 60 -1.10 11.50 -3.24
CA SER A 60 -1.54 12.34 -2.13
C SER A 60 -2.14 13.65 -2.64
N ILE A 61 -3.14 14.19 -1.93
CA ILE A 61 -3.73 15.50 -2.29
C ILE A 61 -2.70 16.62 -2.29
N GLN A 62 -1.75 16.60 -1.36
CA GLN A 62 -0.66 17.57 -1.36
C GLN A 62 0.14 17.52 -2.67
N ALA A 63 0.38 16.35 -3.25
CA ALA A 63 1.07 16.27 -4.53
C ALA A 63 0.23 16.84 -5.69
N ILE A 64 -1.10 16.62 -5.67
CA ILE A 64 -2.04 17.18 -6.64
C ILE A 64 -2.07 18.72 -6.53
N GLU A 65 -2.22 19.26 -5.32
CA GLU A 65 -2.36 20.70 -5.07
C GLU A 65 -1.07 21.47 -5.36
N TYR A 66 0.09 20.90 -5.01
CA TYR A 66 1.39 21.57 -5.18
C TYR A 66 2.13 21.14 -6.46
N SER A 67 1.50 20.38 -7.36
CA SER A 67 2.10 19.89 -8.61
C SER A 67 3.45 19.18 -8.42
N PHE A 68 3.65 18.50 -7.28
CA PHE A 68 4.76 17.55 -7.17
C PHE A 68 4.54 16.42 -8.18
N ALA A 69 5.62 15.89 -8.76
CA ALA A 69 5.54 14.78 -9.70
C ALA A 69 4.67 13.64 -9.14
N PRO A 70 3.44 13.43 -9.67
CA PRO A 70 2.44 12.53 -9.07
C PRO A 70 2.97 11.10 -8.89
N SER A 71 3.81 10.65 -9.83
CA SER A 71 4.47 9.34 -9.84
C SER A 71 5.24 8.97 -8.57
N ILE A 72 5.65 9.93 -7.73
CA ILE A 72 6.35 9.66 -6.46
C ILE A 72 5.36 9.30 -5.35
N THR A 73 4.16 9.86 -5.40
CA THR A 73 3.15 9.74 -4.34
C THR A 73 1.97 8.89 -4.74
N ASP A 74 1.91 8.37 -5.97
CA ASP A 74 0.90 7.40 -6.41
C ASP A 74 0.75 6.23 -5.43
N SER A 75 -0.47 5.70 -5.37
CA SER A 75 -0.88 4.69 -4.38
C SER A 75 -0.56 5.12 -2.95
N PHE A 76 -0.82 6.39 -2.62
CA PHE A 76 -0.40 6.98 -1.34
C PHE A 76 -0.93 6.22 -0.12
N GLY A 77 -2.16 5.70 -0.19
CA GLY A 77 -2.74 4.88 0.87
C GLY A 77 -1.90 3.62 1.17
N LEU A 78 -1.40 2.95 0.13
CA LEU A 78 -0.50 1.80 0.27
C LEU A 78 0.83 2.21 0.90
N GLN A 79 1.40 3.36 0.49
CA GLN A 79 2.64 3.86 1.08
C GLN A 79 2.49 4.16 2.58
N GLN A 80 1.37 4.78 2.98
CA GLN A 80 1.07 5.08 4.38
C GLN A 80 0.87 3.80 5.20
N ALA A 81 0.10 2.85 4.69
CA ALA A 81 -0.10 1.56 5.33
C ALA A 81 1.23 0.80 5.53
N CYS A 82 2.11 0.80 4.52
CA CYS A 82 3.45 0.23 4.64
C CYS A 82 4.29 0.95 5.70
N TYR A 83 4.37 2.28 5.63
CA TYR A 83 5.20 3.09 6.51
C TYR A 83 4.82 2.98 8.00
N ASN A 84 3.52 2.89 8.28
CA ASN A 84 2.97 2.80 9.63
C ASN A 84 2.85 1.35 10.15
N GLY A 85 3.06 0.35 9.29
CA GLY A 85 3.05 -1.05 9.70
C GLY A 85 1.66 -1.70 9.70
N HIS A 86 0.72 -1.27 8.86
CA HIS A 86 -0.63 -1.83 8.82
C HIS A 86 -0.72 -2.99 7.83
N ALA A 87 -0.17 -4.15 8.22
CA ALA A 87 -0.01 -5.31 7.33
C ALA A 87 -1.32 -5.86 6.75
N ASN A 88 -2.41 -5.79 7.51
CA ASN A 88 -3.76 -6.15 7.07
C ASN A 88 -4.27 -5.22 5.96
N ILE A 89 -4.05 -3.91 6.08
CA ILE A 89 -4.42 -2.93 5.05
C ILE A 89 -3.55 -3.10 3.80
N VAL A 90 -2.26 -3.35 3.96
CA VAL A 90 -1.38 -3.67 2.82
C VAL A 90 -1.94 -4.85 2.04
N ASP A 91 -2.40 -5.90 2.72
CA ASP A 91 -3.02 -7.06 2.08
C ASP A 91 -4.31 -6.70 1.33
N LEU A 92 -5.21 -5.93 1.96
CA LEU A 92 -6.45 -5.46 1.34
C LEU A 92 -6.17 -4.66 0.05
N LEU A 93 -5.21 -3.72 0.10
CA LEU A 93 -4.87 -2.87 -1.03
C LEU A 93 -4.21 -3.64 -2.19
N LEU A 94 -3.34 -4.60 -1.88
CA LEU A 94 -2.73 -5.46 -2.90
C LEU A 94 -3.75 -6.42 -3.53
N GLN A 95 -4.68 -6.96 -2.74
CA GLN A 95 -5.76 -7.82 -3.25
C GLN A 95 -6.76 -7.07 -4.13
N ASP A 96 -6.98 -5.78 -3.86
CA ASP A 96 -7.83 -4.90 -4.66
C ASP A 96 -7.22 -4.59 -6.05
N LYS A 97 -5.90 -4.75 -6.22
CA LYS A 97 -5.12 -4.61 -7.47
C LYS A 97 -5.11 -3.22 -8.11
N ARG A 98 -5.89 -2.26 -7.60
CA ARG A 98 -5.85 -0.86 -8.08
C ARG A 98 -4.67 -0.06 -7.51
N SER A 99 -4.03 -0.53 -6.44
CA SER A 99 -2.80 0.05 -5.93
C SER A 99 -1.56 -0.52 -6.62
N ASP A 100 -0.60 0.35 -6.92
CA ASP A 100 0.69 0.04 -7.54
C ASP A 100 1.83 0.09 -6.50
N PRO A 101 2.39 -1.06 -6.08
CA PRO A 101 3.53 -1.09 -5.17
C PRO A 101 4.86 -0.64 -5.79
N SER A 102 4.94 -0.49 -7.12
CA SER A 102 6.12 0.02 -7.82
C SER A 102 6.22 1.55 -7.84
N ALA A 103 5.14 2.24 -7.45
CA ALA A 103 5.07 3.69 -7.35
C ALA A 103 6.25 4.30 -6.56
N GLY A 104 6.72 5.46 -7.02
CA GLY A 104 7.86 6.16 -6.45
C GLY A 104 9.16 5.35 -6.48
N ASN A 105 9.35 4.49 -7.50
CA ASN A 105 10.45 3.54 -7.60
C ASN A 105 10.50 2.65 -6.33
N TYR A 106 9.47 1.83 -6.19
CA TYR A 106 9.28 0.87 -5.09
C TYR A 106 9.40 1.52 -3.71
N ARG A 107 8.75 2.68 -3.55
CA ARG A 107 8.83 3.48 -2.34
C ARG A 107 8.35 2.72 -1.10
N CYS A 108 7.32 1.89 -1.25
CA CYS A 108 6.83 1.00 -0.19
C CYS A 108 7.95 0.14 0.40
N ILE A 109 8.80 -0.45 -0.45
CA ILE A 109 9.94 -1.28 -0.02
C ILE A 109 11.00 -0.41 0.68
N LYS A 110 11.39 0.72 0.06
CA LYS A 110 12.40 1.63 0.61
C LYS A 110 12.04 2.15 2.00
N LEU A 111 10.76 2.42 2.26
CA LEU A 111 10.27 2.95 3.53
C LEU A 111 10.38 1.95 4.70
N ILE A 112 10.35 0.65 4.42
CA ILE A 112 10.19 -0.38 5.46
C ILE A 112 11.37 -1.32 5.60
N VAL A 113 12.27 -1.38 4.61
CA VAL A 113 13.37 -2.37 4.57
C VAL A 113 14.26 -2.33 5.82
N ASP A 114 14.61 -1.14 6.32
CA ASP A 114 15.41 -1.01 7.54
C ASP A 114 14.60 -1.39 8.80
N LYS A 115 13.30 -1.07 8.83
CA LYS A 115 12.40 -1.45 9.93
C LYS A 115 12.20 -2.96 10.00
N ALA A 116 12.18 -3.63 8.85
CA ALA A 116 11.99 -5.07 8.73
C ALA A 116 13.16 -5.90 9.30
N GLU A 117 14.34 -5.31 9.52
CA GLU A 117 15.48 -6.01 10.12
C GLU A 117 15.22 -6.42 11.58
N SER A 118 14.47 -5.59 12.32
CA SER A 118 14.24 -5.74 13.76
C SER A 118 12.77 -5.89 14.13
N ASN A 119 11.84 -5.73 13.17
CA ASN A 119 10.41 -5.80 13.43
C ASN A 119 9.70 -6.78 12.49
N ASN A 120 9.14 -7.84 13.07
CA ASN A 120 8.49 -8.93 12.35
C ASN A 120 7.27 -8.48 11.53
N ASN A 121 6.54 -7.46 11.99
CA ASN A 121 5.40 -6.93 11.26
C ASN A 121 5.85 -6.23 9.96
N TYR A 122 6.90 -5.42 10.01
CA TYR A 122 7.47 -4.83 8.78
C TYR A 122 8.12 -5.89 7.87
N LYS A 123 8.69 -6.96 8.43
CA LYS A 123 9.14 -8.12 7.65
C LYS A 123 7.99 -8.78 6.89
N GLN A 124 6.83 -8.99 7.53
CA GLN A 124 5.63 -9.52 6.87
C GLN A 124 5.13 -8.59 5.76
N ILE A 125 5.12 -7.28 5.99
CA ILE A 125 4.76 -6.29 4.96
C ILE A 125 5.74 -6.35 3.79
N LEU A 126 7.05 -6.38 4.08
CA LEU A 126 8.09 -6.50 3.07
C LEU A 126 7.87 -7.75 2.22
N GLN A 127 7.59 -8.89 2.84
CA GLN A 127 7.29 -10.15 2.16
C GLN A 127 6.02 -10.05 1.29
N LYS A 128 4.93 -9.46 1.79
CA LYS A 128 3.69 -9.26 1.02
C LYS A 128 3.94 -8.44 -0.24
N VAL A 129 4.62 -7.31 -0.10
CA VAL A 129 4.91 -6.40 -1.22
C VAL A 129 5.86 -7.06 -2.23
N THR A 130 6.96 -7.68 -1.78
CA THR A 130 7.91 -8.32 -2.71
C THR A 130 7.31 -9.54 -3.41
N ASN A 131 6.48 -10.34 -2.72
CA ASN A 131 5.76 -11.45 -3.34
C ASN A 131 4.76 -10.96 -4.39
N TYR A 132 4.01 -9.88 -4.10
CA TYR A 132 3.12 -9.28 -5.09
C TYR A 132 3.90 -8.81 -6.31
N CYS A 133 5.03 -8.11 -6.11
CA CYS A 133 5.88 -7.67 -7.21
C CYS A 133 6.36 -8.85 -8.06
N TRP A 134 6.86 -9.92 -7.42
CA TRP A 134 7.31 -11.13 -8.12
C TRP A 134 6.18 -11.78 -8.95
N ASN A 135 5.01 -11.96 -8.34
CA ASN A 135 3.86 -12.59 -8.99
C ASN A 135 3.28 -11.76 -10.15
N ASN A 136 3.54 -10.45 -10.17
CA ASN A 136 3.09 -9.53 -11.22
C ASN A 136 4.23 -9.05 -12.12
N TYR A 137 5.37 -9.77 -12.16
CA TYR A 137 6.51 -9.48 -13.02
C TYR A 137 7.11 -8.07 -12.84
N MET A 138 6.98 -7.49 -11.64
CA MET A 138 7.56 -6.20 -11.28
C MET A 138 8.98 -6.41 -10.73
N ASP A 139 9.97 -6.06 -11.53
CA ASP A 139 11.39 -6.26 -11.18
C ASP A 139 11.93 -5.14 -10.28
N TYR A 140 11.59 -5.22 -8.99
CA TYR A 140 12.11 -4.27 -8.00
C TYR A 140 13.62 -4.40 -7.80
N ARG A 141 14.24 -5.54 -8.14
CA ARG A 141 15.65 -5.78 -7.83
C ARG A 141 16.56 -4.93 -8.70
N ASN A 142 16.25 -4.85 -9.98
CA ASN A 142 16.99 -4.02 -10.92
C ASN A 142 16.88 -2.53 -10.56
N GLU A 143 15.68 -2.06 -10.23
CA GLU A 143 15.43 -0.66 -9.90
C GLU A 143 16.01 -0.23 -8.54
N LEU A 144 16.04 -1.12 -7.55
CA LEU A 144 16.63 -0.86 -6.23
C LEU A 144 18.15 -1.06 -6.19
N GLY A 145 18.71 -1.77 -7.18
CA GLY A 145 20.11 -2.11 -7.25
C GLY A 145 20.54 -3.26 -6.33
N PRO A 146 21.78 -3.76 -6.51
CA PRO A 146 22.25 -5.00 -5.90
C PRO A 146 22.37 -4.93 -4.37
N LYS A 147 22.80 -3.78 -3.83
CA LYS A 147 23.00 -3.61 -2.38
C LYS A 147 21.68 -3.75 -1.60
N LEU A 148 20.63 -3.06 -2.06
CA LEU A 148 19.35 -3.08 -1.37
C LEU A 148 18.62 -4.40 -1.60
N SER A 149 18.73 -4.97 -2.80
CA SER A 149 18.21 -6.31 -3.11
C SER A 149 18.80 -7.40 -2.21
N ALA A 150 20.13 -7.40 -2.02
CA ALA A 150 20.79 -8.36 -1.12
C ALA A 150 20.37 -8.19 0.35
N LYS A 151 20.11 -6.95 0.78
CA LYS A 151 19.57 -6.66 2.12
C LYS A 151 18.16 -7.27 2.28
N ILE A 152 17.29 -7.07 1.29
CA ILE A 152 15.94 -7.66 1.27
C ILE A 152 16.03 -9.19 1.34
N ASP A 153 16.91 -9.81 0.55
CA ASP A 153 17.13 -11.26 0.59
C ASP A 153 17.55 -11.73 1.97
N THR A 154 18.47 -11.04 2.62
CA THR A 154 18.94 -11.38 3.97
C THR A 154 17.80 -11.30 5.01
N ILE A 155 16.94 -10.28 4.90
CA ILE A 155 15.79 -10.11 5.79
C ILE A 155 14.77 -11.25 5.59
N LEU A 156 14.48 -11.61 4.34
CA LEU A 156 13.46 -12.58 3.98
C LEU A 156 13.95 -14.04 4.04
N ALA A 157 15.26 -14.30 3.94
CA ALA A 157 15.86 -15.63 3.98
C ALA A 157 15.69 -16.36 5.33
N LYS A 158 15.34 -15.65 6.40
CA LYS A 158 15.14 -16.23 7.75
C LYS A 158 14.00 -17.25 7.86
N GLU A 159 13.28 -17.56 6.78
CA GLU A 159 12.18 -18.55 6.76
C GLU A 159 12.27 -19.58 5.62
N VAL A 160 13.38 -19.64 4.87
CA VAL A 160 13.50 -20.58 3.71
C VAL A 160 13.93 -22.00 4.12
N TYR A 161 14.25 -22.27 5.39
CA TYR A 161 14.61 -23.64 5.81
C TYR A 161 13.42 -24.62 5.91
N ASN A 162 12.19 -24.20 5.63
CA ASN A 162 11.02 -25.10 5.63
C ASN A 162 10.00 -24.73 4.53
N ALA A 163 10.36 -24.77 3.24
CA ALA A 163 9.42 -25.10 2.14
C ALA A 163 10.16 -25.18 0.80
N ASP A 164 10.29 -26.41 0.32
CA ASP A 164 10.43 -26.86 -1.07
C ASP A 164 11.18 -26.00 -2.10
N GLU A 165 12.35 -26.53 -2.46
CA GLU A 165 12.90 -26.49 -3.81
C GLU A 165 11.82 -26.85 -4.85
N SER A 166 11.27 -25.86 -5.57
CA SER A 166 10.82 -25.98 -6.98
C SER A 166 9.90 -24.84 -7.39
N GLN A 167 10.42 -23.63 -7.60
CA GLN A 167 9.78 -22.69 -8.53
C GLN A 167 10.80 -22.11 -9.50
N SER A 168 11.07 -22.90 -10.55
CA SER A 168 11.65 -22.43 -11.78
C SER A 168 10.73 -21.37 -12.42
N ARG A 169 11.34 -20.31 -12.96
CA ARG A 169 10.65 -19.24 -13.71
C ARG A 169 9.67 -19.84 -14.73
N PRO A 170 8.40 -19.38 -14.82
CA PRO A 170 7.61 -19.66 -16.01
C PRO A 170 8.23 -18.89 -17.18
N HIS A 171 8.87 -19.62 -18.09
CA HIS A 171 9.22 -19.09 -19.41
C HIS A 171 7.93 -18.97 -20.23
N HIS A 172 7.55 -17.75 -20.62
CA HIS A 172 6.65 -17.56 -21.74
C HIS A 172 7.38 -16.83 -22.87
N LYS A 173 7.47 -17.53 -24.01
CA LYS A 173 7.44 -16.94 -25.34
C LYS A 173 6.03 -16.47 -25.64
#